data_AF-A0A662KUA5-F1
#
_entry.id   AF-A0A662KUA5-F1
#
_cell.length_a   1.000
_cell.length_b   1.000
_cell.length_c   1.000
_cell.angle_alpha   90.00
_cell.angle_beta   90.00
_cell.angle_gamma   90.00
#
_symmetry.space_group_name_H-M   'P 1'
#
loop_
_entity.id
_entity.type
_entity.pdbx_description
1 polymer ?
#
loop_
_entity_poly.entity_id
_entity_poly.type
_entity_poly.pdbx_seq_one_letter_code
_entity_poly.pdbx_strand_id
1 'polypeptide(L)'
;MMHLILADSELELIPKKLIKHPAVRNSKSKILDASLHHAAMKGLKQWQRRGRPDIVHVFLLIANESILNKEGMLRTYVHTRNDEVIYIKPETRIIKNYNRFKGLMEQLFEHGKVPPENEALMEMKKESLEELLDKLEGKRILFSMDGEKRKLENIMEEDVICIIGGFPSGDFLSPVHKMVDEVVSIYHEMLPAWIVGMEAIVAYENKFVK
;
A
#
# COMPACT_ATOMS: atom_id res chain seq x y z
N MET A 1 -12.81 14.08 -3.57
CA MET A 1 -11.41 13.66 -3.44
C MET A 1 -11.34 12.14 -3.41
N MET A 2 -10.40 11.52 -4.14
CA MET A 2 -10.14 10.08 -4.01
C MET A 2 -9.06 9.83 -2.96
N HIS A 3 -9.37 9.02 -1.95
CA HIS A 3 -8.40 8.43 -1.04
C HIS A 3 -8.10 7.00 -1.49
N LEU A 4 -6.83 6.69 -1.73
CA LEU A 4 -6.39 5.39 -2.22
C LEU A 4 -5.47 4.72 -1.20
N ILE A 5 -5.90 3.59 -0.66
CA ILE A 5 -5.24 2.90 0.45
C ILE A 5 -4.75 1.53 0.00
N LEU A 6 -3.45 1.29 0.15
CA LEU A 6 -2.85 -0.03 0.04
C LEU A 6 -2.77 -0.68 1.43
N ALA A 7 -3.69 -1.59 1.73
CA ALA A 7 -3.91 -2.13 3.06
C ALA A 7 -3.17 -3.43 3.36
N ASP A 8 -2.73 -3.59 4.60
CA ASP A 8 -2.05 -4.77 5.15
C ASP A 8 -0.78 -5.15 4.36
N SER A 9 -0.08 -4.11 3.93
CA SER A 9 1.06 -4.17 3.03
C SER A 9 2.21 -4.94 3.63
N GLU A 10 2.81 -5.83 2.84
CA GLU A 10 3.92 -6.70 3.25
C GLU A 10 5.27 -5.98 3.20
N LEU A 11 5.28 -4.79 3.82
CA LEU A 11 6.40 -3.89 4.01
C LEU A 11 6.71 -3.80 5.50
N GLU A 12 7.92 -4.21 5.89
CA GLU A 12 8.36 -4.21 7.28
C GLU A 12 9.90 -4.29 7.37
N LEU A 13 10.44 -3.92 8.53
CA LEU A 13 11.82 -4.27 8.88
C LEU A 13 11.98 -5.79 9.05
N ILE A 14 13.21 -6.28 8.86
CA ILE A 14 13.54 -7.67 9.14
C ILE A 14 13.24 -7.98 10.62
N PRO A 15 12.37 -8.97 10.92
CA PRO A 15 12.02 -9.31 12.29
C PRO A 15 13.26 -9.68 13.12
N LYS A 16 13.31 -9.23 14.38
CA LYS A 16 14.48 -9.43 15.28
C LYS A 16 14.96 -10.88 15.36
N LYS A 17 14.04 -11.84 15.31
CA LYS A 17 14.35 -13.28 15.34
C LYS A 17 15.11 -13.80 14.12
N LEU A 18 15.13 -13.06 13.01
CA LEU A 18 15.84 -13.44 11.79
C LEU A 18 17.23 -12.80 11.64
N ILE A 19 17.57 -11.80 12.47
CA ILE A 19 18.82 -11.02 12.35
C ILE A 19 20.07 -11.92 12.35
N LYS A 20 20.05 -13.01 13.11
CA LYS A 20 21.18 -13.95 13.22
C LYS A 20 21.28 -14.94 12.06
N HIS A 21 20.25 -15.05 11.21
CA HIS A 21 20.25 -16.01 10.11
C HIS A 21 21.28 -15.60 9.03
N PRO A 22 22.09 -16.54 8.48
CA PRO A 22 23.13 -16.21 7.50
C PRO A 22 22.63 -15.40 6.29
N ALA A 23 21.45 -15.77 5.76
CA ALA A 23 20.81 -15.06 4.64
C ALA A 23 20.44 -13.60 4.94
N VAL A 24 20.27 -13.23 6.21
CA VAL A 24 19.98 -11.86 6.64
C VAL A 24 21.26 -11.11 6.97
N ARG A 25 22.20 -11.74 7.68
CA ARG A 25 23.47 -11.12 8.09
C ARG A 25 24.28 -10.60 6.90
N ASN A 26 24.20 -11.29 5.76
CA ASN A 26 24.90 -10.90 4.54
C ASN A 26 24.10 -9.92 3.65
N SER A 27 22.85 -9.60 4.03
CA SER A 27 22.01 -8.67 3.30
C SER A 27 22.37 -7.22 3.65
N LYS A 28 22.36 -6.36 2.63
CA LYS A 28 22.59 -4.91 2.82
C LYS A 28 21.32 -4.16 3.19
N SER A 29 20.14 -4.78 3.10
CA SER A 29 18.86 -4.13 3.39
C SER A 29 18.35 -4.52 4.76
N LYS A 30 17.80 -3.55 5.50
CA LYS A 30 17.06 -3.76 6.75
C LYS A 30 15.57 -4.06 6.51
N ILE A 31 15.06 -3.93 5.28
CA ILE A 31 13.67 -4.26 4.90
C ILE A 31 13.56 -5.75 4.59
N LEU A 32 12.49 -6.40 5.05
CA LEU A 32 12.21 -7.78 4.71
C LEU A 32 11.84 -7.89 3.21
N ASP A 33 12.51 -8.77 2.48
CA ASP A 33 12.34 -8.96 1.04
C ASP A 33 12.48 -10.45 0.75
N ALA A 34 11.43 -11.07 0.22
CA ALA A 34 11.41 -12.50 -0.08
C ALA A 34 12.49 -12.90 -1.08
N SER A 35 12.87 -12.01 -2.01
CA SER A 35 13.93 -12.29 -3.00
C SER A 35 15.31 -12.44 -2.37
N LEU A 36 15.52 -11.83 -1.19
CA LEU A 36 16.79 -11.86 -0.46
C LEU A 36 16.75 -12.81 0.74
N HIS A 37 15.62 -12.86 1.44
CA HIS A 37 15.50 -13.45 2.77
C HIS A 37 14.66 -14.73 2.79
N HIS A 38 14.26 -15.29 1.64
CA HIS A 38 13.40 -16.48 1.52
C HIS A 38 13.78 -17.61 2.49
N ALA A 39 15.07 -17.98 2.54
CA ALA A 39 15.56 -19.05 3.40
C ALA A 39 15.32 -18.76 4.91
N ALA A 40 15.53 -17.52 5.34
CA ALA A 40 15.33 -17.10 6.73
C ALA A 40 13.84 -17.02 7.10
N MET A 41 12.97 -16.72 6.13
CA MET A 41 11.57 -16.43 6.36
C MET A 41 10.72 -17.65 6.70
N LYS A 42 11.13 -18.88 6.36
CA LYS A 42 10.31 -20.09 6.53
C LYS A 42 9.78 -20.34 7.96
N GLY A 43 10.45 -19.79 8.98
CA GLY A 43 10.01 -19.84 10.38
C GLY A 43 9.10 -18.67 10.83
N LEU A 44 8.65 -17.82 9.91
CA LEU A 44 7.70 -16.75 10.19
C LEU A 44 6.26 -17.26 10.05
N LYS A 45 5.36 -16.73 10.89
CA LYS A 45 3.92 -16.86 10.64
C LYS A 45 3.60 -16.20 9.31
N GLN A 46 2.82 -16.87 8.46
CA GLN A 46 2.42 -16.42 7.12
C GLN A 46 3.60 -16.06 6.20
N TRP A 47 4.75 -16.73 6.36
CA TRP A 47 5.98 -16.38 5.64
C TRP A 47 5.83 -16.29 4.12
N GLN A 48 4.90 -17.06 3.53
CA GLN A 48 4.63 -17.06 2.08
C GLN A 48 4.10 -15.72 1.56
N ARG A 49 3.48 -14.92 2.43
CA ARG A 49 2.91 -13.60 2.09
C ARG A 49 3.95 -12.48 2.27
N ARG A 50 4.90 -12.63 3.20
CA ARG A 50 5.75 -11.53 3.71
C ARG A 50 6.83 -11.09 2.76
N GLY A 51 7.39 -9.91 3.05
CA GLY A 51 8.58 -9.40 2.38
C GLY A 51 8.34 -9.10 0.91
N ARG A 52 7.25 -8.37 0.63
CA ARG A 52 6.89 -7.95 -0.73
C ARG A 52 6.83 -6.42 -0.84
N PRO A 53 7.92 -5.70 -0.50
CA PRO A 53 7.93 -4.24 -0.60
C PRO A 53 7.92 -3.77 -2.06
N ASP A 54 8.14 -4.67 -3.03
CA ASP A 54 7.96 -4.42 -4.46
C ASP A 54 6.51 -4.06 -4.82
N ILE A 55 5.51 -4.66 -4.15
CA ILE A 55 4.09 -4.34 -4.38
C ILE A 55 3.82 -2.88 -4.03
N VAL A 56 4.27 -2.45 -2.85
CA VAL A 56 4.16 -1.05 -2.40
C VAL A 56 4.89 -0.12 -3.37
N HIS A 57 6.09 -0.51 -3.80
CA HIS A 57 6.90 0.31 -4.70
C HIS A 57 6.20 0.57 -6.04
N VAL A 58 5.75 -0.48 -6.73
CA VAL A 58 5.07 -0.35 -8.02
C VAL A 58 3.74 0.40 -7.86
N PHE A 59 2.99 0.11 -6.81
CA PHE A 59 1.73 0.79 -6.52
C PHE A 59 1.92 2.30 -6.37
N LEU A 60 2.89 2.74 -5.57
CA LEU A 60 3.18 4.16 -5.37
C LEU A 60 3.70 4.82 -6.65
N LEU A 61 4.52 4.14 -7.47
CA LEU A 61 4.94 4.68 -8.77
C LEU A 61 3.75 5.02 -9.66
N ILE A 62 2.76 4.12 -9.75
CA ILE A 62 1.55 4.35 -10.56
C ILE A 62 0.70 5.46 -9.94
N ALA A 63 0.38 5.36 -8.65
CA ALA A 63 -0.51 6.30 -7.99
C ALA A 63 0.03 7.73 -8.02
N ASN A 64 1.29 7.94 -7.63
CA ASN A 64 1.88 9.29 -7.52
C ASN A 64 2.24 9.91 -8.87
N GLU A 65 2.45 9.13 -9.95
CA GLU A 65 2.70 9.68 -11.29
C GLU A 65 1.41 9.87 -12.13
N SER A 66 0.24 9.45 -11.61
CA SER A 66 -1.07 9.54 -12.28
C SER A 66 -1.49 10.97 -12.62
N ILE A 67 -2.42 11.10 -13.57
CA ILE A 67 -3.03 12.41 -13.91
C ILE A 67 -3.82 12.91 -12.70
N LEU A 68 -4.58 12.03 -12.04
CA LEU A 68 -5.39 12.37 -10.87
C LEU A 68 -4.58 12.97 -9.73
N ASN A 69 -3.37 12.46 -9.48
CA ASN A 69 -2.47 13.02 -8.49
C ASN A 69 -1.95 14.41 -8.89
N LYS A 70 -1.67 14.64 -10.18
CA LYS A 70 -1.23 15.95 -10.70
C LYS A 70 -2.35 16.99 -10.64
N GLU A 71 -3.60 16.58 -10.83
CA GLU A 71 -4.78 17.42 -10.62
C GLU A 71 -5.09 17.67 -9.13
N GLY A 72 -4.30 17.09 -8.22
CA GLY A 72 -4.45 17.27 -6.78
C GLY A 72 -5.65 16.54 -6.17
N MET A 73 -6.32 15.67 -6.94
CA MET A 73 -7.55 14.96 -6.58
C MET A 73 -7.33 13.55 -6.00
N LEU A 74 -6.06 13.15 -5.81
CA LEU A 74 -5.68 11.88 -5.19
C LEU A 74 -4.93 12.12 -3.86
N ARG A 75 -5.21 11.27 -2.87
CA ARG A 75 -4.40 11.09 -1.67
C ARG A 75 -4.09 9.61 -1.48
N THR A 76 -2.82 9.27 -1.33
CA THR A 76 -2.35 7.88 -1.28
C THR A 76 -1.82 7.53 0.10
N TYR A 77 -2.17 6.34 0.59
CA TYR A 77 -1.79 5.80 1.89
C TYR A 77 -1.32 4.36 1.76
N VAL A 78 -0.40 3.95 2.64
CA VAL A 78 0.00 2.55 2.77
C VAL A 78 -0.18 2.14 4.23
N HIS A 79 -1.13 1.25 4.49
CA HIS A 79 -1.24 0.56 5.79
C HIS A 79 -0.40 -0.71 5.72
N THR A 80 0.53 -0.88 6.67
CA THR A 80 1.45 -2.01 6.71
C THR A 80 0.83 -3.20 7.44
N ARG A 81 1.50 -4.36 7.37
CA ARG A 81 1.13 -5.56 8.12
C ARG A 81 1.27 -5.45 9.65
N ASN A 82 1.90 -4.39 10.16
CA ASN A 82 2.24 -4.21 11.58
C ASN A 82 1.52 -2.99 12.19
N ASP A 83 0.40 -2.57 11.58
CA ASP A 83 -0.44 -1.44 12.01
C ASP A 83 0.35 -0.12 12.07
N GLU A 84 1.04 0.17 10.97
CA GLU A 84 1.57 1.49 10.67
C GLU A 84 0.91 2.05 9.40
N VAL A 85 0.62 3.35 9.40
CA VAL A 85 0.14 4.07 8.21
C VAL A 85 1.23 5.00 7.72
N ILE A 86 1.58 4.85 6.45
CA ILE A 86 2.45 5.77 5.72
C ILE A 86 1.56 6.73 4.94
N TYR A 87 1.68 8.01 5.25
CA TYR A 87 1.06 9.12 4.56
C TYR A 87 2.03 9.61 3.47
N ILE A 88 1.57 9.68 2.22
CA ILE A 88 2.40 10.10 1.08
C ILE A 88 1.88 11.43 0.56
N LYS A 89 2.73 12.46 0.56
CA LYS A 89 2.35 13.75 -0.03
C LYS A 89 2.22 13.65 -1.56
N PRO A 90 1.24 14.34 -2.18
CA PRO A 90 1.03 14.30 -3.63
C PRO A 90 2.28 14.65 -4.46
N GLU A 91 3.07 15.62 -3.99
CA GLU A 91 4.31 16.07 -4.65
C GLU A 91 5.49 15.09 -4.51
N THR A 92 5.32 14.01 -3.73
CA THR A 92 6.37 13.00 -3.51
C THR A 92 6.70 12.29 -4.82
N ARG A 93 7.94 12.47 -5.27
CA ARG A 93 8.50 11.72 -6.40
C ARG A 93 9.04 10.37 -5.91
N ILE A 94 8.32 9.30 -6.24
CA ILE A 94 8.70 7.94 -5.85
C ILE A 94 9.97 7.53 -6.61
N ILE A 95 10.97 7.01 -5.86
CA ILE A 95 12.25 6.62 -6.44
C ILE A 95 12.07 5.37 -7.32
N LYS A 96 12.35 5.48 -8.62
CA LYS A 96 12.17 4.37 -9.60
C LYS A 96 13.07 3.16 -9.35
N ASN A 97 14.28 3.37 -8.83
CA ASN A 97 15.19 2.27 -8.53
C ASN A 97 14.77 1.58 -7.22
N TYR A 98 14.40 0.30 -7.31
CA TYR A 98 13.90 -0.49 -6.17
C TYR A 98 14.87 -0.56 -4.98
N ASN A 99 16.17 -0.72 -5.20
CA ASN A 99 17.13 -0.78 -4.09
C ASN A 99 17.25 0.57 -3.36
N ARG A 100 17.18 1.68 -4.09
CA ARG A 100 17.13 3.02 -3.49
C ARG A 100 15.80 3.27 -2.76
N PHE A 101 14.69 2.79 -3.31
CA PHE A 101 13.38 2.81 -2.62
C PHE A 101 13.45 2.04 -1.30
N LYS A 102 14.06 0.85 -1.25
CA LYS A 102 14.27 0.12 0.00
C LYS A 102 15.06 0.94 1.02
N GLY A 103 16.18 1.54 0.61
CA GLY A 103 16.95 2.43 1.50
C GLY A 103 16.15 3.62 2.03
N LEU A 104 15.19 4.13 1.24
CA LEU A 104 14.26 5.19 1.67
C LEU A 104 13.25 4.67 2.71
N MET A 105 12.70 3.47 2.49
CA MET A 105 11.81 2.84 3.46
C MET A 105 12.55 2.53 4.77
N GLU A 106 13.82 2.14 4.72
CA GLU A 106 14.64 1.97 5.93
C GLU A 106 14.72 3.26 6.75
N GLN A 107 14.98 4.40 6.10
CA GLN A 107 14.98 5.70 6.76
C GLN A 107 13.59 6.06 7.31
N LEU A 108 12.52 5.74 6.58
CA LEU A 108 11.15 5.95 7.05
C LEU A 108 10.85 5.16 8.32
N PHE A 109 11.23 3.88 8.37
CA PHE A 109 11.08 3.05 9.57
C PHE A 109 11.98 3.51 10.73
N GLU A 110 13.16 4.07 10.45
CA GLU A 110 14.11 4.51 11.46
C GLU A 110 13.74 5.87 12.07
N HIS A 111 13.24 6.81 11.26
CA HIS A 111 12.99 8.19 11.66
C HIS A 111 11.50 8.58 11.72
N GLY A 112 10.60 7.72 11.25
CA GLY A 112 9.16 8.00 11.15
C GLY A 112 8.80 8.98 10.02
N LYS A 113 9.78 9.55 9.31
CA LYS A 113 9.55 10.47 8.19
C LYS A 113 10.72 10.49 7.22
N VAL A 114 10.43 10.89 5.98
CA VAL A 114 11.44 11.08 4.92
C VAL A 114 11.11 12.31 4.09
N PRO A 115 12.07 13.22 3.84
CA PRO A 115 13.41 13.25 4.44
C PRO A 115 13.39 13.56 5.96
N PRO A 116 14.43 13.20 6.73
CA PRO A 116 14.45 13.43 8.19
C PRO A 116 14.61 14.91 8.59
N GLU A 117 15.44 15.67 7.87
CA GLU A 117 15.84 17.03 8.29
C GLU A 117 15.00 18.15 7.67
N ASN A 118 14.13 17.82 6.71
CA ASN A 118 13.26 18.79 6.03
C ASN A 118 11.79 18.45 6.22
N GLU A 119 10.93 19.19 5.52
CA GLU A 119 9.53 18.86 5.38
C GLU A 119 9.36 17.42 4.86
N ALA A 120 8.60 16.61 5.60
CA ALA A 120 8.37 15.22 5.27
C ALA A 120 7.54 15.11 3.99
N LEU A 121 8.04 14.33 3.02
CA LEU A 121 7.30 13.89 1.85
C LEU A 121 6.51 12.61 2.17
N MET A 122 7.07 11.76 3.03
CA MET A 122 6.38 10.62 3.63
C MET A 122 6.51 10.67 5.14
N GLU A 123 5.42 10.36 5.83
CA GLU A 123 5.36 10.27 7.29
C GLU A 123 4.69 8.96 7.68
N MET A 124 5.26 8.26 8.66
CA MET A 124 4.74 7.00 9.17
C MET A 124 4.24 7.20 10.60
N LYS A 125 3.01 6.76 10.85
CA LYS A 125 2.39 6.79 12.17
C LYS A 125 2.01 5.38 12.58
N LYS A 126 2.14 5.08 13.88
CA LYS A 126 1.60 3.84 14.43
C LYS A 126 0.09 4.04 14.58
N GLU A 127 -0.64 3.43 13.66
CA GLU A 127 -2.05 3.69 13.42
C GLU A 127 -2.64 2.48 12.68
N SER A 128 -3.79 2.02 13.13
CA SER A 128 -4.54 0.94 12.50
C SER A 128 -5.28 1.42 11.24
N LEU A 129 -5.68 0.48 10.39
CA LEU A 129 -6.52 0.80 9.23
C LEU A 129 -7.85 1.46 9.64
N GLU A 130 -8.46 1.04 10.75
CA GLU A 130 -9.71 1.61 11.26
C GLU A 130 -9.54 3.09 11.64
N GLU A 131 -8.49 3.42 12.40
CA GLU A 131 -8.15 4.80 12.78
C GLU A 131 -7.89 5.69 11.55
N LEU A 132 -7.28 5.14 10.49
CA LEU A 132 -7.11 5.86 9.23
C LEU A 132 -8.47 6.12 8.57
N LEU A 133 -9.29 5.09 8.42
CA LEU A 133 -10.59 5.20 7.76
C LEU A 133 -11.53 6.17 8.48
N ASP A 134 -11.47 6.26 9.81
CA ASP A 134 -12.30 7.17 10.60
C ASP A 134 -11.88 8.65 10.49
N LYS A 135 -10.66 8.93 9.99
CA LYS A 135 -10.19 10.29 9.69
C LYS A 135 -10.55 10.76 8.29
N LEU A 136 -11.00 9.85 7.43
CA LEU A 136 -11.28 10.12 6.03
C LEU A 136 -12.78 10.16 5.80
N GLU A 137 -13.19 11.08 4.94
CA GLU A 137 -14.58 11.20 4.50
C GLU A 137 -14.73 10.60 3.10
N GLY A 138 -15.88 9.98 2.85
CA GLY A 138 -16.23 9.38 1.56
C GLY A 138 -16.63 7.91 1.67
N LYS A 139 -17.26 7.43 0.60
CA LYS A 139 -17.72 6.04 0.50
C LYS A 139 -16.55 5.06 0.48
N ARG A 140 -16.58 4.04 1.33
CA ARG A 140 -15.52 3.05 1.51
C ARG A 140 -15.76 1.83 0.62
N ILE A 141 -14.92 1.65 -0.38
CA ILE A 141 -14.98 0.57 -1.36
C ILE A 141 -13.77 -0.34 -1.18
N LEU A 142 -14.02 -1.61 -0.88
CA LEU A 142 -12.99 -2.65 -0.83
C LEU A 142 -12.95 -3.40 -2.15
N PHE A 143 -11.77 -3.48 -2.77
CA PHE A 143 -11.59 -4.33 -3.95
C PHE A 143 -11.20 -5.75 -3.55
N SER A 144 -12.03 -6.73 -3.93
CA SER A 144 -11.78 -8.15 -3.69
C SER A 144 -12.45 -9.01 -4.77
N MET A 145 -11.87 -10.19 -5.07
CA MET A 145 -12.45 -11.14 -6.01
C MET A 145 -13.82 -11.65 -5.55
N ASP A 146 -14.03 -11.73 -4.23
CA ASP A 146 -15.28 -12.18 -3.62
C ASP A 146 -16.36 -11.07 -3.56
N GLY A 147 -16.03 -9.89 -4.09
CA GLY A 147 -16.95 -8.76 -4.18
C GLY A 147 -17.98 -8.89 -5.31
N GLU A 148 -18.98 -8.02 -5.29
CA GLU A 148 -19.97 -7.94 -6.36
C GLU A 148 -19.34 -7.37 -7.64
N LYS A 149 -19.61 -7.98 -8.80
CA LYS A 149 -19.11 -7.49 -10.08
C LYS A 149 -19.79 -6.18 -10.45
N ARG A 150 -19.04 -5.08 -10.49
CA ARG A 150 -19.55 -3.74 -10.78
C ARG A 150 -18.69 -3.03 -11.82
N LYS A 151 -19.29 -2.08 -12.55
CA LYS A 151 -18.53 -1.12 -13.35
C LYS A 151 -18.00 -0.02 -12.44
N LEU A 152 -16.72 0.29 -12.56
CA LEU A 152 -16.05 1.25 -11.66
C LEU A 152 -16.69 2.64 -11.75
N GLU A 153 -17.02 3.11 -12.95
CA GLU A 153 -17.61 4.44 -13.17
C GLU A 153 -18.95 4.62 -12.44
N ASN A 154 -19.68 3.53 -12.20
CA ASN A 154 -20.97 3.55 -11.52
C ASN A 154 -20.84 3.64 -10.00
N ILE A 155 -19.72 3.20 -9.43
CA ILE A 155 -19.51 3.15 -7.97
C ILE A 155 -18.63 4.29 -7.46
N MET A 156 -17.85 4.94 -8.34
CA MET A 156 -17.04 6.11 -7.96
C MET A 156 -17.93 7.30 -7.60
N GLU A 157 -17.70 7.87 -6.42
CA GLU A 157 -18.35 9.10 -5.95
C GLU A 157 -17.33 10.24 -5.88
N GLU A 158 -17.80 11.48 -5.67
CA GLU A 158 -16.90 12.63 -5.56
C GLU A 158 -15.90 12.45 -4.42
N ASP A 159 -16.36 12.00 -3.24
CA ASP A 159 -15.50 11.61 -2.12
C ASP A 159 -15.58 10.10 -1.91
N VAL A 160 -14.46 9.41 -2.19
CA VAL A 160 -14.40 7.94 -2.19
C VAL A 160 -13.09 7.45 -1.61
N ILE A 161 -13.16 6.38 -0.83
CA ILE A 161 -12.04 5.69 -0.22
C ILE A 161 -11.92 4.31 -0.86
N CYS A 162 -10.91 4.14 -1.70
CA CYS A 162 -10.61 2.92 -2.43
C CYS A 162 -9.54 2.10 -1.69
N ILE A 163 -9.89 0.89 -1.26
CA ILE A 163 -9.03 0.03 -0.44
C ILE A 163 -8.62 -1.22 -1.21
N ILE A 164 -7.32 -1.48 -1.29
CA ILE A 164 -6.70 -2.56 -2.06
C ILE A 164 -5.70 -3.32 -1.19
N GLY A 165 -5.64 -4.65 -1.28
CA GLY A 165 -4.66 -5.44 -0.55
C GLY A 165 -3.21 -5.24 -1.03
N GLY A 166 -2.30 -4.90 -0.11
CA GLY A 166 -0.87 -4.68 -0.33
C GLY A 166 0.00 -5.93 -0.23
N PHE A 167 -0.55 -7.08 -0.59
CA PHE A 167 0.05 -8.39 -0.33
C PHE A 167 -0.14 -9.33 -1.54
N PRO A 168 0.72 -10.34 -1.70
CA PRO A 168 0.72 -11.17 -2.91
C PRO A 168 -0.37 -12.26 -2.92
N SER A 169 -0.85 -12.68 -1.74
CA SER A 169 -1.77 -13.80 -1.58
C SER A 169 -2.36 -13.84 -0.18
N GLY A 170 -3.40 -14.66 -0.01
CA GLY A 170 -4.16 -14.75 1.23
C GLY A 170 -5.22 -13.65 1.32
N ASP A 171 -5.58 -13.32 2.55
CA ASP A 171 -6.63 -12.35 2.85
C ASP A 171 -6.08 -11.22 3.73
N PHE A 172 -6.92 -10.22 4.01
CA PHE A 172 -6.62 -9.12 4.92
C PHE A 172 -6.32 -9.62 6.34
N LEU A 173 -5.36 -8.97 6.99
CA LEU A 173 -5.07 -9.14 8.42
C LEU A 173 -5.98 -8.26 9.26
N SER A 174 -6.27 -7.05 8.76
CA SER A 174 -7.22 -6.12 9.34
C SER A 174 -8.66 -6.65 9.15
N PRO A 175 -9.60 -6.30 10.04
CA PRO A 175 -11.02 -6.64 9.87
C PRO A 175 -11.72 -5.75 8.83
N VAL A 176 -11.04 -5.40 7.73
CA VAL A 176 -11.48 -4.40 6.74
C VAL A 176 -12.88 -4.66 6.18
N HIS A 177 -13.28 -5.92 6.03
CA HIS A 177 -14.63 -6.29 5.56
C HIS A 177 -15.77 -5.76 6.44
N LYS A 178 -15.49 -5.42 7.71
CA LYS A 178 -16.46 -4.84 8.64
C LYS A 178 -16.48 -3.31 8.64
N MET A 179 -15.57 -2.68 7.90
CA MET A 179 -15.29 -1.23 7.95
C MET A 179 -15.67 -0.53 6.65
N VAL A 180 -16.26 -1.24 5.68
CA VAL A 180 -16.49 -0.77 4.31
C VAL A 180 -17.96 -0.84 3.94
N ASP A 181 -18.37 0.03 3.03
CA ASP A 181 -19.75 0.12 2.56
C ASP A 181 -20.05 -0.89 1.47
N GLU A 182 -19.08 -1.12 0.57
CA GLU A 182 -19.21 -2.06 -0.55
C GLU A 182 -17.92 -2.87 -0.75
N VAL A 183 -18.08 -4.15 -1.13
CA VAL A 183 -16.99 -5.01 -1.60
C VAL A 183 -17.21 -5.29 -3.07
N VAL A 184 -16.25 -4.91 -3.91
CA VAL A 184 -16.39 -4.89 -5.36
C VAL A 184 -15.33 -5.76 -6.02
N SER A 185 -15.78 -6.56 -6.99
CA SER A 185 -14.92 -7.29 -7.91
C SER A 185 -14.93 -6.60 -9.27
N ILE A 186 -13.74 -6.31 -9.82
CA ILE A 186 -13.58 -5.68 -11.13
C ILE A 186 -13.21 -6.67 -12.24
N TYR A 187 -12.79 -7.87 -11.86
CA TYR A 187 -12.37 -8.92 -12.78
C TYR A 187 -12.58 -10.30 -12.17
N HIS A 188 -12.69 -11.33 -13.01
CA HIS A 188 -12.97 -12.70 -12.59
C HIS A 188 -11.74 -13.47 -12.10
N GLU A 189 -10.55 -12.90 -12.27
CA GLU A 189 -9.28 -13.46 -11.79
C GLU A 189 -8.56 -12.46 -10.89
N MET A 190 -7.56 -12.97 -10.16
CA MET A 190 -6.73 -12.15 -9.27
C MET A 190 -5.89 -11.17 -10.09
N LEU A 191 -6.01 -9.89 -9.77
CA LEU A 191 -5.20 -8.83 -10.35
C LEU A 191 -4.12 -8.36 -9.36
N PRO A 192 -2.93 -7.97 -9.84
CA PRO A 192 -1.96 -7.29 -9.00
C PRO A 192 -2.53 -5.98 -8.43
N ALA A 193 -2.16 -5.64 -7.19
CA ALA A 193 -2.68 -4.47 -6.48
C ALA A 193 -2.56 -3.16 -7.28
N TRP A 194 -1.45 -2.98 -8.00
CA TRP A 194 -1.20 -1.79 -8.81
C TRP A 194 -2.06 -1.73 -10.09
N ILE A 195 -2.52 -2.88 -10.61
CA ILE A 195 -3.48 -2.90 -11.73
C ILE A 195 -4.85 -2.47 -11.22
N VAL A 196 -5.30 -3.01 -10.08
CA VAL A 196 -6.56 -2.58 -9.44
C VAL A 196 -6.52 -1.08 -9.14
N GLY A 197 -5.41 -0.59 -8.60
CA GLY A 197 -5.21 0.84 -8.32
C GLY A 197 -5.26 1.69 -9.58
N MET A 198 -4.61 1.26 -10.66
CA MET A 198 -4.65 1.95 -11.96
C MET A 198 -6.07 2.03 -12.51
N GLU A 199 -6.82 0.92 -12.54
CA GLU A 199 -8.20 0.88 -13.03
C GLU A 199 -9.11 1.80 -12.21
N ALA A 200 -8.97 1.79 -10.88
CA ALA A 200 -9.73 2.68 -9.99
C ALA A 200 -9.42 4.16 -10.23
N ILE A 201 -8.12 4.50 -10.38
CA ILE A 201 -7.69 5.87 -10.71
C ILE A 201 -8.29 6.31 -12.05
N VAL A 202 -8.12 5.51 -13.11
CA VAL A 202 -8.60 5.85 -14.46
C VAL A 202 -10.13 5.98 -14.50
N ALA A 203 -10.86 5.13 -13.78
CA ALA A 203 -12.31 5.23 -13.70
C ALA A 203 -12.76 6.52 -13.00
N TYR A 204 -12.05 6.94 -11.94
CA TYR A 204 -12.31 8.22 -11.28
C TYR A 204 -11.95 9.41 -12.20
N GLU A 205 -10.78 9.35 -12.86
CA GLU A 205 -10.34 10.36 -13.83
C GLU A 205 -11.38 10.57 -14.93
N ASN A 206 -11.83 9.51 -15.59
CA ASN A 206 -12.82 9.58 -16.67
C ASN A 206 -14.15 10.19 -16.23
N LYS A 207 -14.48 10.11 -14.94
CA LYS A 207 -15.75 10.62 -14.40
C LYS A 207 -15.66 12.07 -13.94
N PHE A 208 -14.52 12.48 -13.38
CA PHE A 208 -14.41 13.75 -12.65
C PHE A 208 -13.32 14.70 -13.17
N VAL A 209 -12.35 14.23 -13.94
CA VAL A 209 -11.31 15.05 -14.57
C VAL A 209 -11.77 15.41 -15.99
N LYS A 210 -11.76 16.70 -16.31
CA LYS A 210 -12.23 17.25 -17.60
C LYS A 210 -11.09 17.63 -18.53
#